data_AF-A0AAX2EI76-F1
#
_entry.id   AF-A0AAX2EI76-F1
#
_cell.length_a   1.000
_cell.length_b   1.000
_cell.length_c   1.000
_cell.angle_alpha   90.00
_cell.angle_beta   90.00
_cell.angle_gamma   90.00
#
_symmetry.space_group_name_H-M   'P 1'
#
loop_
_entity.id
_entity.type
_entity.pdbx_description
1 polymer ?
#
loop_
_entity_poly.entity_id
_entity_poly.type
_entity_poly.pdbx_seq_one_letter_code
_entity_poly.pdbx_strand_id
1 'polypeptide(L)'
;MEVLWTIILEIAAFILEALIPSKKRKKYRKNVKVLKKQDWFRRLAKDYGPTFYMTQSIRAKILQYNDSLDLQIYRQELERTARRAIG
;
A
#
# COMPACT_ATOMS: atom_id res chain seq x y z
N MET A 1 -10.15 -33.39 19.86
CA MET A 1 -8.70 -33.12 19.87
C MET A 1 -8.18 -32.66 18.51
N GLU A 2 -8.64 -33.23 17.39
CA GLU A 2 -8.16 -32.83 16.04
C GLU A 2 -8.59 -31.42 15.60
N VAL A 3 -9.81 -31.00 15.92
CA VAL A 3 -10.36 -29.69 15.51
C VAL A 3 -9.61 -28.50 16.14
N LEU A 4 -9.15 -28.66 17.38
CA LEU A 4 -8.36 -27.61 18.04
C LEU A 4 -6.98 -27.48 17.42
N TRP A 5 -6.38 -28.60 16.99
CA TRP A 5 -5.08 -28.58 16.33
C TRP A 5 -5.12 -27.95 14.95
N THR A 6 -6.16 -28.21 14.16
CA THR A 6 -6.33 -27.54 12.86
C THR A 6 -6.52 -26.03 13.01
N ILE A 7 -7.34 -25.57 13.97
CA ILE A 7 -7.52 -24.14 14.24
C ILE A 7 -6.21 -23.47 14.66
N ILE A 8 -5.40 -24.13 15.50
CA ILE A 8 -4.10 -23.61 15.92
C ILE A 8 -3.13 -23.50 14.73
N LEU A 9 -3.13 -24.48 13.83
CA LEU A 9 -2.30 -24.46 12.62
C LEU A 9 -2.72 -23.36 11.65
N GLU A 10 -4.02 -23.11 11.48
CA GLU A 10 -4.54 -22.02 10.66
C GLU A 10 -4.16 -20.64 11.22
N ILE A 11 -4.24 -20.47 12.55
CA ILE A 11 -3.83 -19.22 13.22
C ILE A 11 -2.32 -19.02 13.11
N ALA A 12 -1.53 -20.09 13.27
CA ALA A 12 -0.07 -20.02 13.12
C ALA A 12 0.35 -19.68 11.67
N ALA A 13 -0.31 -20.28 10.67
CA ALA A 13 -0.08 -19.97 9.26
C ALA A 13 -0.42 -18.51 8.95
N PHE A 14 -1.55 -18.01 9.46
CA PHE A 14 -1.95 -16.61 9.30
C PHE A 14 -0.95 -15.63 9.94
N ILE A 15 -0.45 -15.95 11.12
CA ILE A 15 0.57 -15.14 11.81
C ILE A 15 1.90 -15.16 11.04
N LEU A 16 2.31 -16.31 10.51
CA LEU A 16 3.52 -16.44 9.71
C LEU A 16 3.42 -15.69 8.37
N GLU A 17 2.28 -15.73 7.70
CA GLU A 17 2.01 -14.91 6.51
C GLU A 17 2.02 -13.41 6.83
N ALA A 18 1.51 -13.01 8.00
CA ALA A 18 1.52 -11.62 8.45
C ALA A 18 2.92 -11.12 8.85
N LEU A 19 3.77 -12.03 9.35
CA LEU A 19 5.14 -11.77 9.80
C LEU A 19 6.14 -11.69 8.65
N ILE A 20 5.96 -12.43 7.55
CA ILE A 20 6.85 -12.36 6.39
C ILE A 20 6.51 -11.09 5.60
N PRO A 21 7.36 -10.03 5.64
CA PRO A 21 7.10 -8.85 4.83
C PRO A 21 7.28 -9.26 3.36
N SER A 22 6.16 -9.47 2.66
CA SER A 22 6.20 -9.84 1.25
C SER A 22 7.06 -8.86 0.46
N LYS A 23 7.72 -9.33 -0.61
CA LYS A 23 8.51 -8.47 -1.51
C LYS A 23 7.71 -7.23 -1.93
N LYS A 24 6.39 -7.39 -2.12
CA LYS A 24 5.42 -6.31 -2.36
C LYS A 24 5.38 -5.31 -1.19
N ARG A 25 5.17 -5.75 0.06
CA ARG A 25 5.13 -4.86 1.24
C ARG A 25 6.43 -4.07 1.42
N LYS A 26 7.59 -4.69 1.18
CA LYS A 26 8.90 -4.02 1.24
C LYS A 26 9.05 -2.96 0.14
N LYS A 27 8.66 -3.28 -1.11
CA LYS A 27 8.64 -2.33 -2.26
C LYS A 27 7.73 -1.14 -1.96
N TYR A 28 6.52 -1.39 -1.45
CA TYR A 28 5.57 -0.33 -1.06
C TYR A 28 6.19 0.64 -0.04
N ARG A 29 6.74 0.12 1.07
CA ARG A 29 7.36 0.96 2.11
C ARG A 29 8.49 1.84 1.56
N LYS A 30 9.35 1.29 0.69
CA LYS A 30 10.43 2.03 0.03
C LYS A 30 9.85 3.17 -0.83
N ASN A 31 8.85 2.87 -1.66
CA ASN A 31 8.23 3.84 -2.56
C ASN A 31 7.52 4.96 -1.79
N VAL A 32 6.77 4.62 -0.74
CA VAL A 32 6.17 5.61 0.17
C VAL A 32 7.24 6.52 0.77
N LYS A 33 8.40 5.98 1.19
CA LYS A 33 9.48 6.80 1.76
C LYS A 33 10.02 7.82 0.75
N VAL A 34 10.13 7.44 -0.53
CA VAL A 34 10.53 8.34 -1.62
C VAL A 34 9.46 9.41 -1.86
N LEU A 35 8.20 8.99 -2.01
CA LEU A 35 7.07 9.88 -2.26
C LEU A 35 6.79 10.85 -1.12
N LYS A 36 7.03 10.45 0.14
CA LYS A 36 6.97 11.33 1.31
C LYS A 36 7.96 12.49 1.26
N LYS A 37 8.97 12.48 0.38
CA LYS A 37 9.82 13.66 0.15
C LYS A 37 9.22 14.66 -0.83
N GLN A 38 8.21 14.23 -1.60
CA GLN A 38 7.53 15.05 -2.59
C GLN A 38 6.40 15.85 -1.95
N ASP A 39 6.44 17.16 -2.11
CA ASP A 39 5.49 18.06 -1.47
C ASP A 39 4.04 17.84 -1.97
N TRP A 40 3.86 17.60 -3.27
CA TRP A 40 2.55 17.30 -3.86
C TRP A 40 1.91 16.03 -3.26
N PHE A 41 2.71 15.01 -2.94
CA PHE A 41 2.21 13.76 -2.36
C PHE A 41 1.79 13.96 -0.90
N ARG A 42 2.52 14.80 -0.16
CA ARG A 42 2.14 15.17 1.22
C ARG A 42 0.82 15.92 1.25
N ARG A 43 0.63 16.88 0.35
CA ARG A 43 -0.63 17.61 0.22
C ARG A 43 -1.77 16.66 -0.11
N LEU A 44 -1.58 15.81 -1.12
CA LEU A 44 -2.58 14.81 -1.51
C LEU A 44 -2.96 13.88 -0.34
N ALA A 45 -1.99 13.34 0.38
CA ALA A 45 -2.25 12.46 1.52
C ALA A 45 -2.96 13.19 2.68
N LYS A 46 -2.72 14.50 2.84
CA LYS A 46 -3.41 15.31 3.85
C LYS A 46 -4.88 15.49 3.50
N ASP A 47 -5.19 15.73 2.22
CA ASP A 47 -6.55 15.97 1.74
C ASP A 47 -7.47 14.74 1.96
N TYR A 48 -6.94 13.54 1.80
CA TYR A 48 -7.70 12.28 2.00
C TYR A 48 -7.51 11.64 3.37
N GLY A 49 -6.63 12.16 4.21
CA GLY A 49 -6.44 11.69 5.59
C GLY A 49 -5.91 10.24 5.72
N PRO A 50 -6.17 9.58 6.87
CA PRO A 50 -5.60 8.27 7.20
C PRO A 50 -5.96 7.14 6.23
N THR A 51 -7.10 7.24 5.54
CA THR A 51 -7.58 6.24 4.57
C THR A 51 -6.68 6.16 3.34
N PHE A 52 -5.98 7.25 3.00
CA PHE A 52 -5.06 7.31 1.85
C PHE A 52 -4.06 6.15 1.80
N TYR A 53 -3.46 5.78 2.94
CA TYR A 53 -2.50 4.67 3.00
C TYR A 53 -3.16 3.30 3.19
N MET A 54 -4.45 3.26 3.52
CA MET A 54 -5.20 2.01 3.73
C MET A 54 -5.85 1.50 2.44
N THR A 55 -6.19 2.40 1.53
CA THR A 55 -6.84 2.08 0.26
C THR A 55 -5.97 1.20 -0.64
N GLN A 56 -6.52 0.05 -1.03
CA GLN A 56 -5.81 -0.97 -1.81
C GLN A 56 -5.39 -0.47 -3.20
N SER A 57 -6.23 0.32 -3.87
CA SER A 57 -5.94 0.90 -5.20
C SER A 57 -4.75 1.86 -5.14
N ILE A 58 -4.66 2.69 -4.09
CA ILE A 58 -3.55 3.61 -3.85
C ILE A 58 -2.26 2.82 -3.58
N ARG A 59 -2.32 1.77 -2.75
CA ARG A 59 -1.18 0.87 -2.50
C ARG A 59 -0.67 0.23 -3.79
N ALA A 60 -1.59 -0.22 -4.65
CA ALA A 60 -1.25 -0.81 -5.95
C ALA A 60 -0.55 0.21 -6.86
N LYS A 61 -1.05 1.45 -6.93
CA LYS A 61 -0.41 2.53 -7.69
C LYS A 61 0.99 2.87 -7.16
N ILE A 62 1.16 2.99 -5.85
CA ILE A 62 2.46 3.23 -5.24
C ILE A 62 3.45 2.08 -5.52
N LEU A 63 2.99 0.85 -5.70
CA LEU A 63 3.83 -0.27 -6.10
C LEU A 63 4.27 -0.21 -7.57
N GLN A 64 3.40 0.29 -8.44
CA GLN A 64 3.69 0.52 -9.87
C GLN A 64 4.69 1.68 -10.09
N TYR A 65 4.78 2.62 -9.15
CA TYR A 65 5.69 3.79 -9.21
C TYR A 65 7.15 3.46 -9.53
N ASN A 66 7.62 2.27 -9.15
CA ASN A 66 9.01 1.87 -9.41
C ASN A 66 9.31 1.64 -10.89
N ASP A 67 8.28 1.50 -11.73
CA ASP A 67 8.40 1.04 -13.10
C ASP A 67 8.01 2.14 -14.12
N SER A 68 7.52 3.30 -13.67
CA SER A 68 7.09 4.40 -14.55
C SER A 68 8.21 5.41 -14.80
N LEU A 69 8.62 5.55 -16.06
CA LEU A 69 9.63 6.49 -16.57
C LEU A 69 9.31 7.99 -16.36
N ASP A 70 8.17 8.37 -15.76
CA ASP A 70 7.75 9.76 -15.59
C ASP A 70 6.95 10.02 -14.29
N LEU A 71 7.45 10.96 -13.48
CA LEU A 71 6.84 11.39 -12.21
C LEU A 71 5.54 12.17 -12.39
N GLN A 72 5.38 12.89 -13.50
CA GLN A 72 4.19 13.71 -13.79
C GLN A 72 2.99 12.83 -14.12
N ILE A 73 3.18 11.82 -14.97
CA ILE A 73 2.15 10.84 -15.31
C ILE A 73 1.72 10.10 -14.02
N TYR A 74 2.70 9.66 -13.23
CA TYR A 74 2.42 8.99 -11.96
C TYR A 74 1.57 9.85 -11.02
N ARG A 75 1.90 11.13 -10.86
CA ARG A 75 1.13 12.07 -10.03
C ARG A 75 -0.33 12.13 -10.49
N GLN A 76 -0.57 12.33 -11.79
CA GLN A 76 -1.93 12.45 -12.33
C GLN A 76 -2.75 11.17 -12.11
N GLU A 77 -2.16 10.00 -12.36
CA GLU A 77 -2.84 8.72 -12.14
C GLU A 77 -3.17 8.48 -10.67
N LEU A 78 -2.24 8.84 -9.77
CA LEU A 78 -2.44 8.68 -8.34
C LEU A 78 -3.54 9.61 -7.82
N GLU A 79 -3.57 10.87 -8.26
CA GLU A 79 -4.62 11.82 -7.93
C GLU A 79 -6.01 11.33 -8.40
N ARG A 80 -6.11 10.84 -9.64
CA ARG A 80 -7.34 10.23 -10.16
C ARG A 80 -7.77 9.01 -9.34
N THR A 81 -6.81 8.17 -8.95
CA THR A 81 -7.08 6.98 -8.15
C THR A 81 -7.59 7.35 -6.76
N ALA A 82 -6.99 8.34 -6.11
CA ALA A 82 -7.41 8.81 -4.79
C ALA A 82 -8.83 9.39 -4.83
N ARG A 83 -9.14 10.22 -5.84
CA ARG A 83 -10.48 10.77 -6.05
C ARG A 83 -11.55 9.69 -6.19
N ARG A 84 -11.28 8.64 -6.98
CA ARG A 84 -12.27 7.56 -7.22
C ARG A 84 -12.46 6.60 -6.04
N ALA A 85 -11.45 6.46 -5.19
CA ALA A 85 -11.43 5.41 -4.18
C ALA A 85 -11.71 5.93 -2.76
N ILE A 86 -11.67 7.24 -2.54
CA ILE A 86 -11.85 7.88 -1.23
C ILE A 86 -12.83 9.06 -1.29
N GLY A 87 -12.82 9.83 -2.38
CA GLY A 87 -13.81 10.88 -2.64
C GLY A 87 -15.13 10.31 -3.11
#